data_AF-A0A936IK82-F1
#
_entry.id   AF-A0A936IK82-F1
#
_cell.length_a   1.000
_cell.length_b   1.000
_cell.length_c   1.000
_cell.angle_alpha   90.00
_cell.angle_beta   90.00
_cell.angle_gamma   90.00
#
_symmetry.space_group_name_H-M   'P 1'
#
loop_
_entity.id
_entity.type
_entity.pdbx_description
1 polymer ?
#
loop_
_entity_poly.entity_id
_entity_poly.type
_entity_poly.pdbx_seq_one_letter_code
_entity_poly.pdbx_strand_id
1 'polypeptide(L)'
;SPSTARWHRGRAAFTRSANHVALPFKIGMSRVHRVFAERGLHRDVVFIGSGKLGFPETATFAFALGCDMLGVAREAMLAIGCIQALRCHTGHCPTGVATHNALRHALWDHVRQTR
;
A
#
# COMPACT_ATOMS: atom_id res chain seq x y z
N SER A 1 21.06 -13.87 27.64
CA SER A 1 20.11 -14.94 27.24
C SER A 1 19.57 -14.62 25.85
N PRO A 2 19.53 -15.57 24.91
CA PRO A 2 19.14 -15.32 23.51
C PRO A 2 17.61 -15.28 23.29
N SER A 3 16.81 -14.82 24.27
CA SER A 3 15.34 -14.84 24.18
C SER A 3 14.67 -13.53 23.72
N THR A 4 15.39 -12.41 23.61
CA THR A 4 14.77 -11.09 23.30
C THR A 4 14.73 -10.73 21.80
N ALA A 5 15.42 -11.47 20.91
CA ALA A 5 15.49 -11.16 19.47
C ALA A 5 14.30 -11.67 18.62
N ARG A 6 13.24 -12.22 19.23
CA ARG A 6 12.11 -12.84 18.50
C ARG A 6 11.00 -11.86 18.12
N TRP A 7 10.94 -10.68 18.73
CA TRP A 7 9.80 -9.75 18.61
C TRP A 7 9.82 -8.82 17.38
N HIS A 8 10.89 -8.80 16.57
CA HIS A 8 11.01 -7.85 15.44
C HIS A 8 10.57 -8.38 14.06
N ARG A 9 10.02 -9.60 13.95
CA ARG A 9 9.71 -10.25 12.65
C ARG A 9 8.27 -10.11 12.14
N GLY A 10 7.54 -9.05 12.52
CA GLY A 10 6.07 -9.04 12.41
C GLY A 10 5.40 -7.91 11.62
N ARG A 11 5.95 -7.44 10.49
CA ARG A 11 5.30 -6.38 9.67
C ARG A 11 5.22 -6.65 8.16
N ALA A 12 5.21 -7.91 7.72
CA ALA A 12 4.77 -8.26 6.36
C ALA A 12 3.55 -9.18 6.40
N ALA A 13 2.69 -9.03 5.41
CA ALA A 13 1.62 -9.98 5.15
C ALA A 13 2.21 -11.38 4.90
N PHE A 14 1.60 -12.38 5.51
CA PHE A 14 1.90 -13.78 5.23
C PHE A 14 1.76 -14.05 3.72
N THR A 15 2.77 -14.65 3.09
CA THR A 15 2.88 -14.75 1.62
C THR A 15 1.72 -15.51 0.99
N ARG A 16 1.19 -16.54 1.67
CA ARG A 16 -0.02 -17.25 1.24
C ARG A 16 -1.22 -16.30 1.16
N SER A 17 -1.41 -15.47 2.19
CA SER A 17 -2.52 -14.52 2.21
C SER A 17 -2.33 -13.42 1.16
N ALA A 18 -1.11 -12.93 0.98
CA ALA A 18 -0.79 -11.89 -0.01
C ALA A 18 -1.12 -12.31 -1.45
N ASN A 19 -1.04 -13.61 -1.76
CA ASN A 19 -1.24 -14.13 -3.12
C ASN A 19 -2.58 -14.85 -3.34
N HIS A 20 -3.29 -15.25 -2.28
CA HIS A 20 -4.47 -16.12 -2.39
C HIS A 20 -5.71 -15.60 -1.67
N VAL A 21 -5.68 -14.37 -1.13
CA VAL A 21 -6.81 -13.76 -0.45
C VAL A 21 -7.21 -12.48 -1.18
N ALA A 22 -8.51 -12.18 -1.14
CA ALA A 22 -9.20 -11.04 -1.76
C ALA A 22 -9.57 -11.18 -3.24
N LEU A 23 -10.57 -10.39 -3.63
CA LEU A 23 -11.05 -10.26 -5.00
C LEU A 23 -10.28 -9.15 -5.74
N PRO A 24 -10.12 -9.25 -7.07
CA PRO A 24 -9.62 -8.14 -7.87
C PRO A 24 -10.49 -6.90 -7.68
N PHE A 25 -9.84 -5.73 -7.54
CA PHE A 25 -10.49 -4.45 -7.25
C PHE A 25 -11.67 -4.16 -8.18
N LYS A 26 -11.50 -4.37 -9.49
CA LYS A 26 -12.53 -4.11 -10.50
C LYS A 26 -13.85 -4.86 -10.23
N ILE A 27 -13.74 -6.12 -9.77
CA ILE A 27 -14.88 -6.98 -9.47
C ILE A 27 -15.46 -6.64 -8.09
N GLY A 28 -14.59 -6.39 -7.11
CA GLY A 28 -15.01 -6.02 -5.76
C GLY A 28 -15.79 -4.70 -5.74
N MET A 29 -15.20 -3.65 -6.32
CA MET A 29 -15.77 -2.30 -6.30
C MET A 29 -17.10 -2.24 -7.05
N SER A 30 -17.18 -2.80 -8.25
CA SER A 30 -18.43 -2.83 -9.03
C SER A 30 -19.58 -3.55 -8.29
N ARG A 31 -19.29 -4.65 -7.59
CA ARG A 31 -20.29 -5.36 -6.78
C ARG A 31 -20.76 -4.55 -5.59
N VAL A 32 -19.83 -3.94 -4.85
CA VAL A 32 -20.14 -3.14 -3.67
C VAL A 32 -20.93 -1.90 -4.06
N HIS A 33 -20.42 -1.12 -5.03
CA HIS A 33 -21.08 0.11 -5.48
C HIS A 33 -22.50 -0.17 -5.98
N ARG A 34 -22.70 -1.26 -6.75
CA ARG A 34 -24.04 -1.66 -7.21
C ARG A 34 -25.01 -1.89 -6.05
N VAL A 35 -24.62 -2.64 -5.02
CA VAL A 35 -25.49 -2.94 -3.85
C VAL A 35 -25.86 -1.67 -3.09
N PHE A 36 -24.93 -0.72 -2.97
CA PHE A 36 -25.21 0.58 -2.33
C PHE A 36 -26.07 1.49 -3.20
N ALA A 37 -25.88 1.44 -4.53
CA ALA A 37 -26.71 2.18 -5.48
C ALA A 37 -28.15 1.68 -5.49
N GLU A 38 -28.36 0.35 -5.50
CA GLU A 38 -29.68 -0.29 -5.43
C GLU A 38 -30.46 0.07 -4.15
N ARG A 39 -29.75 0.39 -3.06
CA ARG A 39 -30.35 0.81 -1.78
C ARG A 39 -30.42 2.33 -1.62
N GLY A 40 -29.98 3.11 -2.61
CA GLY A 40 -29.95 4.58 -2.53
C GLY A 40 -28.86 5.15 -1.61
N LEU A 41 -28.06 4.31 -0.95
CA LEU A 41 -27.09 4.73 0.08
C LEU A 41 -25.77 5.25 -0.50
N HIS A 42 -25.52 5.05 -1.79
CA HIS A 42 -24.25 5.43 -2.45
C HIS A 42 -23.90 6.93 -2.34
N ARG A 43 -24.86 7.80 -2.02
CA ARG A 43 -24.63 9.25 -1.84
C ARG A 43 -24.26 9.64 -0.42
N ASP A 44 -24.51 8.75 0.55
CA ASP A 44 -24.29 9.00 1.98
C ASP A 44 -22.96 8.41 2.48
N VAL A 45 -22.25 7.71 1.61
CA VAL A 45 -20.95 7.09 1.91
C VAL A 45 -19.91 7.51 0.89
N VAL A 46 -18.66 7.59 1.34
CA VAL A 46 -17.51 7.90 0.50
C VAL A 46 -16.76 6.61 0.21
N PHE A 47 -16.60 6.28 -1.07
CA PHE A 47 -15.87 5.10 -1.50
C PHE A 47 -14.39 5.40 -1.73
N ILE A 48 -13.53 4.77 -0.92
CA ILE A 48 -12.07 4.89 -1.01
C ILE A 48 -11.51 3.65 -1.70
N GLY A 49 -10.95 3.83 -2.90
CA GLY A 49 -10.30 2.76 -3.65
C GLY A 49 -8.80 2.68 -3.36
N SER A 50 -8.23 1.48 -3.21
CA SER A 50 -6.78 1.28 -3.17
C SER A 50 -6.38 -0.04 -3.83
N GLY A 51 -5.11 -0.16 -4.24
CA GLY A 51 -4.59 -1.38 -4.88
C GLY A 51 -3.99 -1.15 -6.27
N LYS A 52 -2.89 -0.38 -6.34
CA LYS A 52 -2.19 0.00 -7.58
C LYS A 52 -3.01 0.93 -8.49
N LEU A 53 -3.73 1.86 -7.87
CA LEU A 53 -4.59 2.83 -8.54
C LEU A 53 -3.90 4.21 -8.69
N GLY A 54 -2.59 4.31 -8.46
CA GLY A 54 -1.89 5.60 -8.48
C GLY A 54 -1.50 6.11 -9.87
N PHE A 55 -1.72 5.34 -10.94
CA PHE A 55 -1.49 5.79 -12.31
C PHE A 55 -2.77 6.37 -12.92
N PRO A 56 -2.68 7.36 -13.83
CA PRO A 56 -3.87 8.03 -14.38
C PRO A 56 -4.90 7.10 -15.02
N GLU A 57 -4.44 6.05 -15.71
CA GLU A 57 -5.30 5.06 -16.36
C GLU A 57 -6.12 4.26 -15.34
N THR A 58 -5.48 3.80 -14.26
CA THR A 58 -6.13 2.99 -13.23
C THR A 58 -6.95 3.85 -12.29
N ALA A 59 -6.52 5.09 -12.05
CA ALA A 59 -7.25 6.10 -11.30
C ALA A 59 -8.57 6.47 -12.00
N THR A 60 -8.51 6.84 -13.27
CA THR A 60 -9.70 7.20 -14.07
C THR A 60 -10.69 6.04 -14.10
N PHE A 61 -10.19 4.81 -14.27
CA PHE A 61 -11.04 3.61 -14.24
C PHE A 61 -11.70 3.40 -12.87
N ALA A 62 -11.00 3.67 -11.77
CA ALA A 62 -11.58 3.55 -10.43
C ALA A 62 -12.66 4.61 -10.16
N PHE A 63 -12.44 5.86 -10.58
CA PHE A 63 -13.47 6.91 -10.53
C PHE A 63 -14.70 6.54 -11.36
N ALA A 64 -14.51 5.99 -12.56
CA ALA A 64 -15.60 5.52 -13.40
C ALA A 64 -16.42 4.37 -12.78
N LEU A 65 -15.83 3.59 -11.86
CA LEU A 65 -16.51 2.55 -11.10
C LEU A 65 -17.25 3.07 -9.85
N GLY A 66 -17.18 4.38 -9.56
CA GLY A 66 -17.84 5.00 -8.42
C GLY A 66 -16.97 5.12 -7.16
N CYS A 67 -15.64 5.13 -7.28
CA CYS A 67 -14.79 5.61 -6.20
C CYS A 67 -14.78 7.14 -6.14
N ASP A 68 -14.78 7.71 -4.95
CA ASP A 68 -14.69 9.15 -4.72
C ASP A 68 -13.26 9.62 -4.45
N MET A 69 -12.43 8.73 -3.91
CA MET A 69 -11.02 9.01 -3.64
C MET A 69 -10.15 7.76 -3.73
N LEU A 70 -8.85 7.97 -3.93
CA LEU A 70 -7.87 6.90 -4.13
C LEU A 70 -6.76 6.95 -3.08
N GLY A 71 -6.51 5.80 -2.45
CA GLY A 71 -5.37 5.57 -1.58
C GLY A 71 -4.15 5.13 -2.38
N VAL A 72 -3.11 5.97 -2.39
CA VAL A 72 -1.82 5.70 -3.05
C VAL A 72 -0.73 5.52 -1.99
N ALA A 73 -0.20 4.31 -1.88
CA ALA A 73 0.86 3.99 -0.93
C ALA A 73 2.13 3.52 -1.65
N ARG A 74 1.98 2.57 -2.59
CA ARG A 74 3.11 2.00 -3.31
C ARG A 74 3.78 3.04 -4.19
N GLU A 75 2.99 3.82 -4.90
CA GLU A 75 3.44 4.87 -5.81
C GLU A 75 4.15 5.98 -5.03
N ALA A 76 3.58 6.39 -3.89
CA ALA A 76 4.23 7.32 -2.97
C ALA A 76 5.58 6.77 -2.45
N MET A 77 5.64 5.49 -2.07
CA MET A 77 6.89 4.85 -1.65
C MET A 77 7.93 4.81 -2.78
N LEU A 78 7.53 4.57 -4.02
CA LEU A 78 8.43 4.61 -5.18
C LEU A 78 8.98 6.03 -5.39
N ALA A 79 8.13 7.05 -5.30
CA ALA A 79 8.53 8.45 -5.47
C ALA A 79 9.60 8.88 -4.47
N ILE A 80 9.52 8.41 -3.22
CA ILE A 80 10.53 8.69 -2.18
C ILE A 80 11.78 7.79 -2.25
N GLY A 81 11.85 6.85 -3.20
CA GLY A 81 13.03 6.02 -3.45
C GLY A 81 12.93 4.55 -3.03
N CYS A 82 11.73 3.98 -2.88
CA CYS A 82 11.57 2.53 -2.78
C CYS A 82 11.95 1.86 -4.10
N ILE A 83 12.82 0.84 -4.04
CA ILE A 83 13.23 0.04 -5.21
C ILE A 83 12.56 -1.34 -5.27
N GLN A 84 11.52 -1.55 -4.47
CA GLN A 84 10.84 -2.84 -4.33
C GLN A 84 11.76 -4.02 -4.01
N ALA A 85 12.69 -3.84 -3.08
CA ALA A 85 13.56 -4.92 -2.64
C ALA A 85 12.81 -6.09 -1.93
N LEU A 86 11.53 -5.91 -1.58
CA LEU A 86 10.68 -6.88 -0.88
C LEU A 86 11.25 -7.40 0.46
N ARG A 87 12.18 -6.65 1.06
CA ARG A 87 12.82 -6.94 2.35
C ARG A 87 12.32 -6.07 3.49
N CYS A 88 11.17 -5.42 3.35
CA CYS A 88 10.66 -4.47 4.34
C CYS A 88 10.45 -5.12 5.73
N HIS A 89 10.12 -6.41 5.78
CA HIS A 89 9.87 -7.15 7.03
C HIS A 89 11.13 -7.52 7.82
N THR A 90 12.31 -7.43 7.22
CA THR A 90 13.57 -7.76 7.89
C THR A 90 14.15 -6.58 8.65
N GLY A 91 13.60 -5.38 8.47
CA GLY A 91 14.21 -4.13 8.95
C GLY A 91 15.46 -3.71 8.18
N HIS A 92 15.90 -4.48 7.17
CA HIS A 92 17.08 -4.21 6.36
C HIS A 92 16.71 -3.72 4.96
N CYS A 93 15.89 -2.66 4.89
CA CYS A 93 15.61 -1.98 3.63
C CYS A 93 16.92 -1.35 3.09
N PRO A 94 17.32 -1.63 1.82
CA PRO A 94 18.57 -1.09 1.26
C PRO A 94 18.49 0.42 1.04
N THR A 95 17.30 0.94 0.75
CA THR A 95 17.08 2.37 0.51
C THR A 95 16.70 3.14 1.76
N GLY A 96 16.56 2.48 2.92
CA GLY A 96 16.22 3.16 4.19
C GLY A 96 14.75 3.61 4.34
N VAL A 97 13.91 3.43 3.31
CA VAL A 97 12.49 3.84 3.34
C VAL A 97 11.65 3.09 4.39
N ALA A 98 11.94 1.81 4.61
CA ALA A 98 11.20 0.95 5.54
C ALA A 98 12.16 0.25 6.52
N THR A 99 12.76 1.03 7.42
CA THR A 99 13.68 0.52 8.46
C THR A 99 13.48 1.27 9.78
N HIS A 100 13.75 0.57 10.89
CA HIS A 100 13.87 1.19 12.22
C HIS A 100 15.34 1.37 12.64
N ASN A 101 16.30 1.03 11.78
CA ASN A 101 17.72 1.21 12.06
C ASN A 101 18.13 2.66 11.79
N ALA A 102 18.57 3.37 12.84
CA ALA A 102 18.93 4.78 12.78
C ALA A 102 20.02 5.09 11.74
N LEU A 103 21.04 4.23 11.59
CA LEU A 103 22.11 4.43 10.60
C LEU A 103 21.58 4.40 9.16
N ARG A 104 20.65 3.48 8.88
CA ARG A 104 20.04 3.35 7.53
C ARG A 104 19.04 4.47 7.24
N HIS A 105 18.34 4.96 8.27
CA HIS A 105 17.45 6.11 8.14
C HIS A 105 18.25 7.39 7.84
N ALA A 106 19.32 7.64 8.61
CA ALA A 106 20.21 8.78 8.39
C ALA A 106 20.85 8.77 6.99
N LEU A 107 21.21 7.58 6.47
CA LEU A 107 21.68 7.44 5.09
C LEU A 107 20.61 7.86 4.08
N TRP A 108 19.35 7.48 4.28
CA TRP A 108 18.26 7.88 3.39
C TRP A 108 18.00 9.39 3.45
N ASP A 109 18.03 9.99 4.64
CA ASP A 109 17.89 11.45 4.82
C ASP A 109 18.98 12.21 4.04
N HIS A 110 20.23 11.74 4.11
CA HIS A 110 21.34 12.29 3.35
C HIS A 110 21.13 12.16 1.84
N VAL A 111 20.81 10.95 1.35
CA VAL A 111 20.59 10.70 -0.09
C VAL A 111 19.40 11.50 -0.63
N ARG A 112 18.38 11.74 0.18
CA ARG A 112 17.20 12.55 -0.18
C ARG A 112 17.53 14.04 -0.30
N GLN A 113 18.38 14.58 0.57
CA GLN A 113 18.80 15.99 0.51
C GLN A 113 19.71 16.29 -0.68
N THR A 114 20.45 15.29 -1.17
CA THR A 114 21.38 15.44 -2.31
C THR A 114 20.73 15.28 -3.69
N ARG A 115 19.40 15.07 -3.77
CA ARG A 115 18.62 14.98 -5.01
C ARG A 115 17.65 16.14 -5.12
#